data_AF-I0HM19-F1
#
_entry.id   AF-I0HM19-F1
#
_cell.length_a   1.000
_cell.length_b   1.000
_cell.length_c   1.000
_cell.angle_alpha   90.00
_cell.angle_beta   90.00
_cell.angle_gamma   90.00
#
_symmetry.space_group_name_H-M   'P 1'
#
loop_
_entity.id
_entity.type
_entity.pdbx_description
1 polymer ?
#
loop_
_entity_poly.entity_id
_entity_poly.type
_entity_poly.pdbx_seq_one_letter_code
_entity_poly.pdbx_strand_id
1 'polypeptide(L)'
;MAGHARYTALLDACVLYPIVVCDALISVSVAGLFAAKWTSAIEAEWMRSLERDRGRPPGSFERRRDLMRQATPDWEVDAGACARLEPALRLPDSGDVHVLAAAIAGHADCIVTCNLKDFPATALAPHGLEAVHPDDFLVAQMDLDELAVLSALKDMRRRMRNPALTAEVFVERFVRSGLVATSTRLQRAIELI
;
A
#
# COMPACT_ATOMS: atom_id res chain seq x y z
N MET A 1 5.55 -22.35 13.43
CA MET A 1 6.24 -23.10 12.36
C MET A 1 5.15 -23.83 11.58
N ALA A 2 4.86 -23.58 10.31
CA ALA A 2 5.54 -22.83 9.26
C ALA A 2 4.46 -22.18 8.37
N GLY A 3 4.53 -20.87 8.18
CA GLY A 3 4.04 -20.25 6.97
C GLY A 3 5.29 -19.80 6.23
N HIS A 4 5.39 -20.03 4.92
CA HIS A 4 6.38 -19.33 4.11
C HIS A 4 6.38 -17.87 4.54
N ALA A 5 7.53 -17.33 4.95
CA ALA A 5 7.66 -15.94 5.36
C ALA A 5 7.29 -15.09 4.15
N ARG A 6 6.01 -14.68 4.09
CA ARG A 6 5.52 -13.79 3.06
C ARG A 6 6.18 -12.46 3.32
N TYR A 7 6.81 -11.90 2.30
CA TYR A 7 7.35 -10.55 2.36
C TYR A 7 6.27 -9.61 2.91
N THR A 8 6.55 -8.94 4.01
CA THR A 8 5.59 -8.13 4.76
C THR A 8 5.87 -6.66 4.46
N ALA A 9 4.89 -5.97 3.89
CA ALA A 9 5.02 -4.56 3.56
C ALA A 9 4.07 -3.75 4.44
N LEU A 10 4.62 -2.78 5.18
CA LEU A 10 3.81 -1.77 5.85
C LEU A 10 3.38 -0.73 4.81
N LEU A 11 2.08 -0.50 4.68
CA LEU A 11 1.52 0.50 3.77
C LEU A 11 1.30 1.82 4.51
N ASP A 12 1.95 2.88 4.04
CA ASP A 12 1.78 4.24 4.54
C ASP A 12 0.43 4.86 4.11
N ALA A 13 -0.08 5.85 4.84
CA ALA A 13 -1.32 6.56 4.52
C ALA A 13 -1.28 7.19 3.13
N CYS A 14 -0.12 7.67 2.68
CA CYS A 14 0.04 8.32 1.37
C CYS A 14 -0.17 7.36 0.18
N VAL A 15 -0.01 6.04 0.36
CA VAL A 15 -0.27 5.03 -0.68
C VAL A 15 -1.67 4.42 -0.57
N LEU A 16 -2.30 4.52 0.60
CA LEU A 16 -3.69 4.12 0.81
C LEU A 16 -4.71 5.20 0.41
N TYR A 17 -4.27 6.46 0.34
CA TYR A 17 -5.09 7.60 -0.06
C TYR A 17 -5.50 7.57 -1.56
N PRO A 18 -4.59 7.42 -2.55
CA PRO A 18 -4.97 7.36 -3.95
C PRO A 18 -5.65 6.02 -4.23
N ILE A 19 -6.93 6.04 -4.60
CA ILE A 19 -7.74 4.83 -4.79
C ILE A 19 -7.08 3.81 -5.72
N VAL A 20 -6.44 4.27 -6.80
CA VAL A 20 -5.78 3.38 -7.78
C VAL A 20 -4.58 2.67 -7.17
N VAL A 21 -3.72 3.39 -6.44
CA VAL A 21 -2.53 2.82 -5.79
C VAL A 21 -2.97 1.83 -4.69
N CYS A 22 -3.91 2.26 -3.85
CA CYS A 22 -4.49 1.46 -2.79
C CYS A 22 -5.11 0.16 -3.33
N ASP A 23 -6.00 0.25 -4.32
CA ASP A 23 -6.65 -0.93 -4.89
C ASP A 23 -5.63 -1.86 -5.57
N ALA A 24 -4.56 -1.34 -6.18
CA ALA A 24 -3.51 -2.14 -6.80
C ALA A 24 -2.72 -2.93 -5.75
N LEU A 25 -2.21 -2.25 -4.71
CA LEU A 25 -1.45 -2.88 -3.62
C LEU A 25 -2.29 -3.93 -2.89
N ILE A 26 -3.55 -3.60 -2.55
CA ILE A 26 -4.46 -4.55 -1.89
C ILE A 26 -4.76 -5.72 -2.81
N SER A 27 -5.02 -5.51 -4.11
CA SER A 27 -5.30 -6.62 -5.04
C SER A 27 -4.11 -7.58 -5.17
N VAL A 28 -2.90 -7.04 -5.23
CA VAL A 28 -1.66 -7.83 -5.30
C VAL A 28 -1.40 -8.56 -3.97
N SER A 29 -1.67 -7.93 -2.83
CA SER A 29 -1.57 -8.60 -1.52
C SER A 29 -2.58 -9.73 -1.36
N VAL A 30 -3.84 -9.52 -1.77
CA VAL A 30 -4.91 -10.54 -1.75
C VAL A 30 -4.60 -11.72 -2.66
N ALA A 31 -3.95 -11.48 -3.80
CA ALA A 31 -3.43 -12.52 -4.67
C ALA A 31 -2.24 -13.29 -4.04
N GLY A 32 -1.73 -12.82 -2.91
CA GLY A 32 -0.79 -13.57 -2.09
C GLY A 32 0.67 -13.31 -2.40
N LEU A 33 1.01 -12.21 -3.06
CA LEU A 33 2.38 -11.86 -3.43
C LEU A 33 3.15 -11.31 -2.23
N PHE A 34 2.46 -10.59 -1.35
CA PHE A 34 3.03 -10.05 -0.10
C PHE A 34 1.95 -9.91 0.97
N ALA A 35 2.35 -9.83 2.24
CA ALA A 35 1.44 -9.53 3.35
C ALA A 35 1.40 -8.01 3.60
N ALA A 36 0.27 -7.38 3.28
CA ALA A 36 0.07 -5.96 3.59
C ALA A 36 -0.25 -5.77 5.08
N LYS A 37 0.42 -4.80 5.71
CA LYS A 37 0.20 -4.39 7.10
C LYS A 37 -0.03 -2.89 7.20
N TRP A 38 -0.86 -2.45 8.14
CA TRP A 38 -1.01 -1.04 8.52
C TRP A 38 -1.64 -0.94 9.93
N THR A 39 -1.82 0.29 10.42
CA THR A 39 -2.47 0.54 11.72
C THR A 39 -3.80 1.28 11.55
N SER A 40 -4.65 1.22 12.57
CA SER A 40 -5.86 2.06 12.63
C SER A 40 -5.55 3.57 12.62
N ALA A 41 -4.36 3.99 13.08
CA ALA A 41 -3.89 5.38 12.96
C ALA A 41 -3.67 5.78 11.51
N ILE A 42 -2.96 4.95 10.74
CA ILE A 42 -2.77 5.11 9.28
C ILE A 42 -4.13 5.13 8.56
N GLU A 43 -5.08 4.28 8.97
CA GLU A 43 -6.44 4.32 8.41
C GLU A 43 -7.12 5.66 8.62
N ALA A 44 -7.07 6.15 9.85
CA ALA A 44 -7.69 7.42 10.19
C ALA A 44 -7.03 8.59 9.44
N GLU A 45 -5.74 8.53 9.14
CA GLU A 45 -5.02 9.56 8.37
C GLU A 45 -5.45 9.64 6.91
N TRP A 46 -5.42 8.51 6.18
CA TRP A 46 -5.82 8.55 4.77
C TRP A 46 -7.31 8.88 4.65
N MET A 47 -8.14 8.40 5.58
CA MET A 47 -9.57 8.73 5.60
C MET A 47 -9.80 10.24 5.80
N ARG A 48 -9.20 10.84 6.85
CA ARG A 48 -9.34 12.28 7.12
C ARG A 48 -8.87 13.14 5.95
N SER A 49 -7.76 12.76 5.32
CA SER A 49 -7.24 13.48 4.15
C SER A 49 -8.18 13.36 2.96
N LEU A 50 -8.69 12.16 2.67
CA LEU A 50 -9.60 11.95 1.54
C LEU A 50 -10.96 12.62 1.74
N GLU A 51 -11.46 12.68 2.98
CA GLU A 51 -12.70 13.39 3.34
C GLU A 51 -12.56 14.88 3.12
N ARG A 52 -11.48 15.47 3.63
CA ARG A 52 -11.14 16.88 3.45
C ARG A 52 -11.04 17.26 1.98
N ASP A 53 -10.26 16.51 1.19
CA ASP A 53 -9.99 16.84 -0.21
C ASP A 53 -11.22 16.67 -1.12
N ARG A 54 -12.16 15.80 -0.72
CA ARG A 54 -13.42 15.57 -1.45
C ARG A 54 -14.61 16.34 -0.88
N GLY A 55 -14.42 17.15 0.16
CA GLY A 55 -15.50 17.86 0.85
C GLY A 55 -16.57 16.91 1.39
N ARG A 56 -16.17 15.75 1.90
CA ARG A 56 -17.06 14.70 2.43
C ARG A 56 -17.12 14.77 3.96
N PRO A 57 -18.26 14.45 4.59
CA PRO A 57 -18.36 14.43 6.04
C PRO A 57 -17.49 13.33 6.66
N PRO A 58 -17.07 13.48 7.93
CA PRO A 58 -16.36 12.44 8.67
C PRO A 58 -17.10 11.10 8.63
N GLY A 59 -16.37 10.01 8.39
CA GLY A 59 -16.90 8.65 8.31
C GLY A 59 -17.35 8.22 6.91
N SER A 60 -17.23 9.08 5.89
CA SER A 60 -17.68 8.78 4.53
C SER A 60 -16.97 7.58 3.89
N PHE A 61 -15.78 7.21 4.39
CA PHE A 61 -14.98 6.10 3.85
C PHE A 61 -14.89 4.89 4.78
N GLU A 62 -15.67 4.83 5.86
CA GLU A 62 -15.70 3.68 6.78
C GLU A 62 -16.02 2.36 6.07
N ARG A 63 -16.99 2.39 5.15
CA ARG A 63 -17.32 1.21 4.34
C ARG A 63 -16.13 0.75 3.49
N ARG A 64 -15.33 1.67 2.96
CA ARG A 64 -14.14 1.31 2.17
C ARG A 64 -13.07 0.69 3.06
N ARG A 65 -12.80 1.32 4.21
CA ARG A 65 -11.91 0.77 5.24
C ARG A 65 -12.32 -0.65 5.63
N ASP A 66 -13.60 -0.89 5.93
CA ASP A 66 -14.07 -2.21 6.34
C ASP A 66 -13.89 -3.28 5.26
N LEU A 67 -14.09 -2.91 3.99
CA LEU A 67 -13.81 -3.81 2.86
C LEU A 67 -12.32 -4.12 2.73
N MET A 68 -11.43 -3.15 2.99
CA MET A 68 -9.98 -3.39 3.00
C MET A 68 -9.60 -4.36 4.12
N ARG A 69 -10.13 -4.17 5.33
CA ARG A 69 -9.91 -5.07 6.48
C ARG A 69 -10.39 -6.50 6.20
N GLN A 70 -11.55 -6.64 5.55
CA GLN A 70 -12.09 -7.95 5.16
C GLN A 70 -11.26 -8.63 4.06
N ALA A 71 -10.74 -7.85 3.11
CA ALA A 71 -9.93 -8.36 2.02
C ALA A 71 -8.55 -8.83 2.48
N THR A 72 -7.97 -8.18 3.48
CA THR A 72 -6.61 -8.46 3.97
C THR A 72 -6.65 -8.99 5.41
N PRO A 73 -6.79 -10.32 5.61
CA PRO A 73 -6.62 -10.92 6.93
C PRO A 73 -5.27 -10.55 7.55
N ASP A 74 -5.24 -10.42 8.88
CA ASP A 74 -4.05 -10.03 9.65
C ASP A 74 -3.44 -8.68 9.25
N TRP A 75 -4.19 -7.75 8.64
CA TRP A 75 -3.66 -6.43 8.25
C TRP A 75 -3.14 -5.59 9.42
N GLU A 76 -3.72 -5.73 10.61
CA GLU A 76 -3.48 -4.80 11.72
C GLU A 76 -2.17 -5.08 12.43
N VAL A 77 -1.36 -4.04 12.60
CA VAL A 77 -0.27 -4.00 13.57
C VAL A 77 -0.80 -3.47 14.90
N ASP A 78 -0.49 -4.17 16.00
CA ASP A 78 -0.94 -3.80 17.35
C ASP A 78 -0.51 -2.37 17.73
N ALA A 79 -1.49 -1.49 17.95
CA ALA A 79 -1.23 -0.10 18.33
C ALA A 79 -0.46 0.02 19.65
N GLY A 80 -0.65 -0.92 20.58
CA GLY A 80 0.09 -0.95 21.84
C GLY A 80 1.58 -1.22 21.63
N ALA A 81 1.93 -2.10 20.69
CA ALA A 81 3.31 -2.39 20.30
C ALA A 81 3.96 -1.19 19.61
N CYS A 82 3.25 -0.51 18.71
CA CYS A 82 3.72 0.73 18.10
C CYS A 82 4.05 1.79 19.16
N ALA A 83 3.10 2.08 20.05
CA ALA A 83 3.23 3.13 21.07
C ALA A 83 4.42 2.92 22.03
N ARG A 84 4.84 1.66 22.27
CA ARG A 84 6.04 1.36 23.08
C ARG A 84 7.35 1.72 22.37
N LEU A 85 7.36 1.74 21.04
CA LEU A 85 8.54 2.01 20.23
C LEU A 85 8.70 3.49 19.89
N GLU A 86 7.60 4.20 19.63
CA GLU A 86 7.59 5.61 19.19
C GLU A 86 8.54 6.54 19.99
N PRO A 87 8.62 6.50 21.34
CA PRO A 87 9.47 7.42 22.09
C PRO A 87 10.97 7.29 21.79
N ALA A 88 11.41 6.12 21.31
CA ALA A 88 12.81 5.82 20.99
C ALA A 88 13.18 6.11 19.52
N LEU A 89 12.18 6.35 18.66
CA LEU A 89 12.38 6.50 17.22
C LEU A 89 12.45 7.97 16.82
N ARG A 90 13.25 8.27 15.80
CA ARG A 90 13.40 9.63 15.26
C ARG A 90 13.41 9.56 13.73
N LEU A 91 12.60 10.40 13.12
CA LEU A 91 12.55 10.64 11.67
C LEU A 91 12.62 12.15 11.39
N PRO A 92 12.95 12.57 10.16
CA PRO A 92 12.89 13.97 9.75
C PRO A 92 11.50 14.59 9.97
N ASP A 93 10.43 13.84 9.68
CA ASP A 93 9.06 14.19 10.04
C ASP A 93 8.64 13.41 11.29
N SER A 94 8.27 14.13 12.35
CA SER A 94 7.76 13.51 13.57
C SER A 94 6.39 12.86 13.39
N GLY A 95 5.63 13.30 12.38
CA GLY A 95 4.35 12.70 11.99
C GLY A 95 4.53 11.26 11.54
N ASP A 96 5.63 10.93 10.86
CA ASP A 96 5.83 9.60 10.28
C ASP A 96 6.42 8.57 11.28
N VAL A 97 6.72 8.99 12.51
CA VAL A 97 7.31 8.10 13.53
C VAL A 97 6.40 6.91 13.84
N HIS A 98 5.07 7.08 13.82
CA HIS A 98 4.14 5.97 14.04
C HIS A 98 4.17 4.95 12.89
N VAL A 99 4.49 5.38 11.66
CA VAL A 99 4.65 4.48 10.50
C VAL A 99 5.88 3.62 10.71
N LEU A 100 7.02 4.21 11.08
CA LEU A 100 8.22 3.43 11.41
C LEU A 100 8.00 2.49 12.60
N ALA A 101 7.33 2.96 13.66
CA ALA A 101 6.99 2.12 14.80
C ALA A 101 6.13 0.92 14.40
N ALA A 102 5.16 1.12 13.52
CA ALA A 102 4.32 0.05 12.98
C ALA A 102 5.10 -0.93 12.10
N ALA A 103 6.07 -0.46 11.31
CA ALA A 103 6.90 -1.32 10.48
C ALA A 103 7.72 -2.28 11.36
N ILE A 104 8.33 -1.75 12.41
CA ILE A 104 9.13 -2.52 13.37
C ILE A 104 8.25 -3.50 14.16
N ALA A 105 7.15 -3.02 14.73
CA ALA A 105 6.23 -3.84 15.52
C ALA A 105 5.54 -4.94 14.68
N GLY A 106 5.27 -4.64 13.40
CA GLY A 106 4.65 -5.56 12.45
C GLY A 106 5.63 -6.54 11.80
N HIS A 107 6.92 -6.48 12.15
CA HIS A 107 7.99 -7.25 11.49
C HIS A 107 7.94 -7.11 9.95
N ALA A 108 7.73 -5.88 9.48
CA ALA A 108 7.76 -5.59 8.06
C ALA A 108 9.18 -5.72 7.50
N ASP A 109 9.27 -6.11 6.24
CA ASP A 109 10.49 -6.10 5.44
C ASP A 109 10.70 -4.71 4.80
N CYS A 110 9.60 -3.98 4.49
CA CYS A 110 9.68 -2.61 3.99
C CYS A 110 8.50 -1.72 4.39
N ILE A 111 8.67 -0.43 4.18
CA ILE A 111 7.61 0.59 4.19
C ILE A 111 7.34 0.99 2.74
N VAL A 112 6.09 0.87 2.27
CA VAL A 112 5.68 1.33 0.95
C VAL A 112 5.11 2.74 1.10
N THR A 113 5.80 3.74 0.53
CA THR A 113 5.48 5.17 0.69
C THR A 113 5.88 5.96 -0.55
N CYS A 114 5.12 7.00 -0.88
CA CYS A 114 5.50 8.01 -1.88
C CYS A 114 6.53 9.01 -1.31
N ASN A 115 6.67 9.10 0.01
CA ASN A 115 7.41 10.13 0.72
C ASN A 115 8.79 9.64 1.17
N LEU A 116 9.58 9.08 0.25
CA LEU A 116 10.87 8.42 0.58
C LEU A 116 11.84 9.26 1.43
N LYS A 117 11.84 10.58 1.26
CA LYS A 117 12.69 11.52 2.00
C LYS A 117 12.41 11.52 3.51
N ASP A 118 11.18 11.18 3.91
CA ASP A 118 10.75 11.19 5.31
C ASP A 118 11.17 9.89 6.02
N PHE A 119 11.64 8.89 5.25
CA PHE A 119 12.16 7.61 5.73
C PHE A 119 13.59 7.36 5.23
N PRO A 120 14.58 8.16 5.67
CA PRO A 120 15.96 8.03 5.20
C PRO A 120 16.56 6.67 5.60
N ALA A 121 17.35 6.09 4.72
CA ALA A 121 17.98 4.77 4.94
C ALA A 121 18.80 4.70 6.24
N THR A 122 19.40 5.80 6.69
CA THR A 122 20.14 5.87 7.96
C THR A 122 19.25 5.64 9.19
N ALA A 123 17.95 5.98 9.11
CA ALA A 123 16.98 5.72 10.16
C ALA A 123 16.37 4.31 10.05
N LEU A 124 16.24 3.76 8.84
CA LEU A 124 15.60 2.47 8.61
C LEU A 124 16.54 1.27 8.74
N ALA A 125 17.77 1.39 8.26
CA ALA A 125 18.74 0.29 8.19
C ALA A 125 19.04 -0.37 9.56
N PRO A 126 19.12 0.35 10.69
CA PRO A 126 19.28 -0.27 12.01
C PRO A 126 18.15 -1.25 12.39
N HIS A 127 16.99 -1.14 11.74
CA HIS A 127 15.82 -1.98 11.94
C HIS A 127 15.63 -3.02 10.83
N GLY A 128 16.55 -3.11 9.87
CA GLY A 128 16.43 -4.01 8.72
C GLY A 128 15.33 -3.62 7.74
N LEU A 129 14.92 -2.34 7.74
CA LEU A 129 13.85 -1.81 6.90
C LEU A 129 14.41 -1.01 5.72
N GLU A 130 13.60 -0.93 4.67
CA GLU A 130 13.77 0.00 3.56
C GLU A 130 12.44 0.70 3.23
N ALA A 131 12.51 1.90 2.64
CA ALA A 131 11.35 2.60 2.10
C ALA A 131 11.33 2.44 0.59
N VAL A 132 10.20 2.02 0.04
CA VAL A 132 10.04 1.69 -1.38
C VAL A 132 8.86 2.48 -1.96
N HIS A 133 9.07 3.10 -3.12
CA HIS A 133 8.00 3.78 -3.83
C HIS A 133 6.98 2.75 -4.34
N PRO A 134 5.65 3.01 -4.30
CA PRO A 134 4.65 2.01 -4.73
C PRO A 134 4.82 1.57 -6.19
N ASP A 135 5.33 2.42 -7.07
CA ASP A 135 5.61 2.05 -8.47
C ASP A 135 6.73 1.01 -8.57
N ASP A 136 7.85 1.26 -7.88
CA ASP A 136 8.98 0.32 -7.84
C ASP A 136 8.60 -0.98 -7.13
N PHE A 137 7.80 -0.88 -6.07
CA PHE A 137 7.29 -2.02 -5.33
C PHE A 137 6.43 -2.94 -6.21
N LEU A 138 5.47 -2.38 -6.96
CA LEU A 138 4.62 -3.14 -7.88
C LEU A 138 5.42 -3.76 -9.02
N VAL A 139 6.42 -3.05 -9.56
CA VAL A 139 7.35 -3.61 -10.55
C VAL A 139 8.13 -4.79 -9.97
N ALA A 140 8.63 -4.68 -8.74
CA ALA A 140 9.29 -5.79 -8.07
C ALA A 140 8.36 -7.00 -7.91
N GLN A 141 7.07 -6.79 -7.59
CA GLN A 141 6.09 -7.88 -7.57
C GLN A 141 5.88 -8.52 -8.95
N MET A 142 5.89 -7.72 -10.03
CA MET A 142 5.81 -8.25 -11.40
C MET A 142 7.07 -9.02 -11.80
N ASP A 143 8.23 -8.60 -11.32
CA ASP A 143 9.49 -9.32 -11.57
C ASP A 143 9.54 -10.64 -10.80
N LEU A 144 8.85 -10.75 -9.66
CA LEU A 144 8.67 -11.99 -8.90
C LEU A 144 7.68 -12.96 -9.55
N ASP A 145 6.48 -12.48 -9.89
CA ASP A 145 5.44 -13.28 -10.58
C ASP A 145 4.52 -12.38 -11.41
N GLU A 146 4.91 -12.16 -12.67
CA GLU A 146 4.19 -11.28 -13.59
C GLU A 146 2.75 -11.75 -13.81
N LEU A 147 2.52 -13.06 -13.99
CA LEU A 147 1.19 -13.57 -14.30
C LEU A 147 0.23 -13.41 -13.12
N ALA A 148 0.69 -13.65 -11.89
CA ALA A 148 -0.13 -13.46 -10.71
C ALA A 148 -0.50 -11.98 -10.51
N VAL A 149 0.45 -11.05 -10.72
CA VAL A 149 0.16 -9.61 -10.65
C VAL A 149 -0.79 -9.16 -11.75
N LEU A 150 -0.58 -9.57 -13.01
CA LEU A 150 -1.47 -9.24 -14.12
C LEU A 150 -2.89 -9.77 -13.86
N SER A 151 -3.03 -11.00 -13.35
CA SER A 151 -4.34 -11.55 -12.98
C SER A 151 -5.01 -10.74 -11.87
N ALA A 152 -4.27 -10.35 -10.83
CA ALA A 152 -4.79 -9.53 -9.73
C ALA A 152 -5.30 -8.17 -10.21
N LEU A 153 -4.54 -7.52 -11.10
CA LEU A 153 -4.89 -6.21 -11.68
C LEU A 153 -6.01 -6.31 -12.72
N LYS A 154 -6.10 -7.41 -13.47
CA LYS A 154 -7.26 -7.72 -14.32
C LYS A 154 -8.54 -7.79 -13.50
N ASP A 155 -8.50 -8.53 -12.39
CA ASP A 155 -9.67 -8.67 -11.53
C ASP A 155 -10.00 -7.37 -10.81
N MET A 156 -8.99 -6.56 -10.46
CA MET A 156 -9.19 -5.17 -10.00
C MET A 156 -9.96 -4.35 -11.03
N ARG A 157 -9.53 -4.35 -12.30
CA ARG A 157 -10.23 -3.63 -13.37
C ARG A 157 -11.67 -4.12 -13.54
N ARG A 158 -11.92 -5.44 -13.48
CA ARG A 158 -13.27 -6.03 -13.58
C ARG A 158 -14.20 -5.65 -12.42
N ARG A 159 -13.66 -5.33 -11.24
CA ARG A 159 -14.42 -4.80 -10.10
C ARG A 159 -14.82 -3.33 -10.29
N MET A 160 -14.09 -2.57 -11.10
CA MET A 160 -14.41 -1.19 -11.44
C MET A 160 -15.53 -1.13 -12.47
N ARG A 161 -16.79 -1.10 -12.00
CA ARG A 161 -17.99 -1.16 -12.87
C ARG A 161 -18.67 0.18 -13.12
N ASN A 162 -18.27 1.25 -12.45
CA ASN A 162 -18.89 2.57 -12.58
C ASN A 162 -17.84 3.69 -12.69
N PRO A 163 -17.37 4.03 -13.90
CA PRO A 163 -17.65 3.34 -15.17
C PRO A 163 -16.83 2.05 -15.32
N ALA A 164 -17.31 1.12 -16.15
CA ALA A 164 -16.49 0.02 -16.64
C ALA A 164 -15.32 0.57 -17.47
N LEU A 165 -14.10 0.10 -17.20
CA LEU A 165 -12.89 0.61 -17.84
C LEU A 165 -12.38 -0.36 -18.90
N THR A 166 -11.98 0.17 -20.05
CA THR A 166 -11.11 -0.55 -20.99
C THR A 166 -9.72 -0.73 -20.36
N ALA A 167 -8.91 -1.63 -20.91
CA ALA A 167 -7.55 -1.85 -20.42
C ALA A 167 -6.70 -0.58 -20.53
N GLU A 168 -6.86 0.19 -21.62
CA GLU A 168 -6.11 1.42 -21.89
C GLU A 168 -6.44 2.52 -20.87
N VAL A 169 -7.72 2.75 -20.60
CA VAL A 169 -8.16 3.73 -19.60
C VAL A 169 -7.73 3.30 -18.20
N PHE A 170 -7.68 2.00 -17.93
CA PHE A 170 -7.18 1.47 -16.67
C PHE A 170 -5.68 1.75 -16.50
N VAL A 171 -4.86 1.50 -17.52
CA VAL A 171 -3.42 1.80 -17.51
C VAL A 171 -3.16 3.31 -17.39
N GLU A 172 -3.96 4.16 -18.04
CA GLU A 172 -3.83 5.62 -17.91
C GLU A 172 -4.03 6.10 -16.47
N ARG A 173 -4.90 5.43 -15.70
CA ARG A 173 -5.10 5.76 -14.28
C ARG A 173 -3.87 5.45 -13.42
N PHE A 174 -3.07 4.45 -13.78
CA PHE A 174 -1.80 4.17 -13.12
C PHE A 174 -0.81 5.32 -13.35
N VAL A 175 -0.66 5.76 -14.60
CA VAL A 175 0.19 6.92 -14.96
C VAL A 175 -0.21 8.17 -14.16
N ARG A 176 -1.50 8.50 -14.14
CA ARG A 176 -2.02 9.67 -13.40
C ARG A 176 -1.83 9.58 -11.88
N SER A 177 -1.61 8.38 -11.35
CA SER A 177 -1.36 8.13 -9.92
C SER A 177 0.12 7.99 -9.59
N GLY A 178 1.03 8.26 -10.54
CA GLY A 178 2.47 8.18 -10.34
C GLY A 178 3.06 6.76 -10.50
N LEU A 179 2.31 5.82 -11.07
CA LEU A 179 2.74 4.43 -11.29
C LEU A 179 3.20 4.20 -12.74
N VAL A 180 4.20 4.95 -13.17
CA VAL A 180 4.65 5.04 -14.58
C VAL A 180 5.37 3.77 -15.02
N ALA A 181 6.26 3.22 -14.21
CA ALA A 181 6.98 1.99 -14.53
C ALA A 181 6.02 0.79 -14.59
N THR A 182 5.11 0.69 -13.61
CA THR A 182 4.03 -0.30 -13.60
C THR A 182 3.16 -0.16 -14.85
N SER A 183 2.73 1.05 -15.21
CA SER A 183 1.93 1.27 -16.43
C SER A 183 2.65 0.82 -17.70
N THR A 184 3.97 0.98 -17.77
CA THR A 184 4.78 0.57 -18.93
C THR A 184 4.77 -0.96 -19.08
N ARG A 185 4.86 -1.69 -17.96
CA ARG A 185 4.72 -3.15 -17.94
C ARG A 185 3.32 -3.57 -18.37
N LEU A 186 2.28 -2.96 -17.79
CA LEU A 186 0.89 -3.24 -18.12
C LEU A 186 0.57 -2.99 -19.60
N GLN A 187 1.12 -1.93 -20.20
CA GLN A 187 0.90 -1.63 -21.61
C GLN A 187 1.46 -2.70 -22.55
N ARG A 188 2.54 -3.38 -22.17
CA ARG A 188 3.11 -4.51 -22.95
C ARG A 188 2.25 -5.76 -22.85
N ALA A 189 1.52 -5.91 -21.74
CA ALA A 189 0.64 -7.02 -21.45
C ALA A 189 -0.86 -6.65 -21.52
N ILE A 190 -1.20 -5.63 -22.32
CA ILE A 190 -2.54 -5.01 -22.31
C ILE A 190 -3.68 -6.01 -22.56
N GLU A 191 -3.44 -7.00 -23.43
CA GLU A 191 -4.39 -8.07 -23.77
C GLU A 191 -4.66 -9.04 -22.59
N LEU A 192 -3.79 -9.05 -21.58
CA LEU A 192 -3.88 -9.94 -20.43
C LEU A 192 -4.68 -9.31 -19.28
N ILE A 193 -4.87 -7.98 -19.26
CA ILE A 193 -5.47 -7.25 -18.13
C ILE A 193 -6.86 -6.72 -18.41
#